data_AF-A0A847P0R9-F1
#
_entry.id   AF-A0A847P0R9-F1
#
_cell.length_a   1.000
_cell.length_b   1.000
_cell.length_c   1.000
_cell.angle_alpha   90.00
_cell.angle_beta   90.00
_cell.angle_gamma   90.00
#
_symmetry.space_group_name_H-M   'P 1'
#
loop_
_entity.id
_entity.type
_entity.pdbx_description
1 polymer ?
#
loop_
_entity_poly.entity_id
_entity_poly.type
_entity_poly.pdbx_seq_one_letter_code
_entity_poly.pdbx_strand_id
1 'polypeptide(L)'
;MNYFTLFVILFFALISTESAECIGGRMKGSLFKGDYIVTETILVMENEKLTIWPGCRLYFEQFCGLRVSGELSCIGNLSEPILLTSIKAMEKTEEHTSAEAFDWNGLEITSEAKSAEFAYTRISHCTFGIQVKSKNSIINLSNVIFDDIGYSSLCRETKLIDVKPNIPFSITWKPYNSDLSDHRFEGKEHDGISPEKRRKKAVFRTGCGAVGLCGGLLLVISSVMVNRTTDLYNAQRDPSGADYCRKLFYKSRVLQYTGGAVLATGITGAGISFLF
;
A
#
# COMPACT_ATOMS: atom_id res chain seq x y z
N MET A 1 -24.40 -45.84 27.85
CA MET A 1 -24.19 -45.00 26.66
C MET A 1 -23.59 -45.90 25.59
N ASN A 2 -24.37 -46.27 24.58
CA ASN A 2 -23.94 -47.32 23.63
C ASN A 2 -22.80 -46.79 22.75
N TYR A 3 -21.74 -47.60 22.61
CA TYR A 3 -20.58 -47.30 21.76
C TYR A 3 -20.98 -46.95 20.33
N PHE A 4 -22.11 -47.47 19.85
CA PHE A 4 -22.69 -47.14 18.54
C PHE A 4 -23.10 -45.66 18.43
N THR A 5 -23.71 -45.08 19.47
CA THR A 5 -24.12 -43.67 19.47
C THR A 5 -22.90 -42.75 19.54
N LEU A 6 -21.86 -43.17 20.27
CA LEU A 6 -20.59 -42.43 20.36
C LEU A 6 -19.80 -42.50 19.04
N PHE A 7 -19.85 -43.64 18.35
CA PHE A 7 -19.21 -43.83 17.04
C PHE A 7 -19.90 -43.03 15.94
N VAL A 8 -21.24 -42.93 15.93
CA VAL A 8 -21.98 -42.13 14.95
C VAL A 8 -21.72 -40.62 15.14
N ILE A 9 -21.59 -40.13 16.37
CA ILE A 9 -21.23 -38.73 16.65
C ILE A 9 -19.77 -38.45 16.27
N LEU A 10 -18.84 -39.38 16.53
CA LEU A 10 -17.44 -39.23 16.12
C LEU A 10 -17.29 -39.26 14.59
N PHE A 11 -18.08 -40.10 13.90
CA PHE A 11 -18.04 -40.25 12.44
C PHE A 11 -18.66 -39.04 11.71
N PHE A 12 -19.72 -38.43 12.27
CA PHE A 12 -20.29 -37.18 11.74
C PHE A 12 -19.41 -35.96 11.99
N ALA A 13 -18.58 -35.96 13.04
CA ALA A 13 -17.60 -34.91 13.31
C ALA A 13 -16.32 -35.00 12.44
N LEU A 14 -16.15 -36.09 11.69
CA LEU A 14 -14.94 -36.40 10.91
C LEU A 14 -15.06 -36.05 9.42
N ILE A 15 -16.23 -35.58 8.95
CA ILE A 15 -16.46 -35.21 7.55
C ILE A 15 -17.12 -33.82 7.47
N SER A 16 -16.44 -32.80 7.99
CA SER A 16 -16.67 -31.43 7.52
C SER A 16 -15.57 -31.12 6.51
N THR A 17 -15.75 -31.59 5.28
CA THR A 17 -15.02 -31.04 4.12
C THR A 17 -15.61 -29.65 3.91
N GLU A 18 -14.98 -28.64 4.48
CA GLU A 18 -15.32 -27.23 4.25
C GLU A 18 -14.93 -26.92 2.79
N SER A 19 -15.85 -27.17 1.86
CA SER A 19 -15.65 -26.80 0.46
C SER A 19 -15.71 -25.29 0.35
N ALA A 20 -14.75 -24.68 -0.32
CA ALA A 20 -14.75 -23.25 -0.54
C ALA A 20 -16.00 -22.82 -1.33
N GLU A 21 -16.67 -21.77 -0.87
CA GLU A 21 -17.89 -21.25 -1.48
C GLU A 21 -17.55 -20.28 -2.61
N CYS A 22 -18.09 -20.49 -3.81
CA CYS A 22 -17.93 -19.54 -4.92
C CYS A 22 -18.86 -18.35 -4.74
N ILE A 23 -18.29 -17.14 -4.74
CA ILE A 23 -19.01 -15.86 -4.56
C ILE A 23 -18.61 -14.86 -5.64
N GLY A 24 -19.46 -13.85 -5.86
CA GLY A 24 -19.20 -12.80 -6.84
C GLY A 24 -20.42 -11.92 -7.09
N GLY A 25 -20.25 -10.88 -7.90
CA GLY A 25 -21.31 -9.96 -8.26
C GLY A 25 -21.78 -9.11 -7.07
N ARG A 26 -23.06 -8.69 -7.08
CA ARG A 26 -23.64 -7.84 -6.03
C ARG A 26 -23.75 -8.59 -4.70
N MET A 27 -23.09 -8.07 -3.66
CA MET A 27 -22.99 -8.69 -2.34
C MET A 27 -23.39 -7.73 -1.23
N LYS A 28 -24.14 -8.25 -0.25
CA LYS A 28 -24.52 -7.57 1.00
C LYS A 28 -24.61 -8.57 2.14
N GLY A 29 -24.58 -8.08 3.39
CA GLY A 29 -24.73 -8.91 4.58
C GLY A 29 -23.40 -9.28 5.20
N SER A 30 -23.18 -10.56 5.50
CA SER A 30 -22.00 -11.04 6.24
C SER A 30 -21.41 -12.30 5.61
N LEU A 31 -20.09 -12.31 5.46
CA LEU A 31 -19.27 -13.50 5.21
C LEU A 31 -18.66 -13.95 6.53
N PHE A 32 -18.89 -15.20 6.91
CA PHE A 32 -18.36 -15.77 8.15
C PHE A 32 -17.04 -16.47 7.90
N LYS A 33 -16.35 -16.89 8.97
CA LYS A 33 -15.10 -17.64 8.87
C LYS A 33 -15.25 -18.81 7.88
N GLY A 34 -14.30 -18.91 6.95
CA GLY A 34 -14.32 -19.91 5.88
C GLY A 34 -13.55 -19.44 4.65
N ASP A 35 -13.51 -20.32 3.65
CA ASP A 35 -12.82 -20.09 2.38
C ASP A 35 -13.82 -19.76 1.28
N TYR A 36 -13.52 -18.69 0.55
CA TYR A 36 -14.37 -18.17 -0.51
C TYR A 36 -13.57 -18.01 -1.80
N ILE A 37 -14.09 -18.57 -2.89
CA ILE A 37 -13.53 -18.36 -4.23
C ILE A 37 -14.31 -17.23 -4.89
N VAL A 38 -13.62 -16.16 -5.23
CA VAL A 38 -14.21 -15.00 -5.90
C VAL A 38 -14.05 -15.15 -7.41
N THR A 39 -15.12 -15.64 -8.05
CA THR A 39 -15.18 -15.92 -9.50
C THR A 39 -15.68 -14.74 -10.32
N GLU A 40 -16.24 -13.72 -9.66
CA GLU A 40 -16.65 -12.46 -10.26
C GLU A 40 -16.35 -11.31 -9.29
N THR A 41 -16.07 -10.11 -9.81
CA THR A 41 -15.84 -8.92 -8.97
C THR A 41 -16.99 -8.71 -7.98
N ILE A 42 -16.65 -8.61 -6.70
CA ILE A 42 -17.61 -8.32 -5.63
C ILE A 42 -18.01 -6.85 -5.71
N LEU A 43 -19.32 -6.59 -5.79
CA LEU A 43 -19.90 -5.26 -5.87
C LEU A 43 -20.71 -4.99 -4.59
N VAL A 44 -20.23 -4.07 -3.75
CA VAL A 44 -21.00 -3.56 -2.61
C VAL A 44 -21.68 -2.27 -3.06
N MET A 45 -22.98 -2.35 -3.37
CA MET A 45 -23.70 -1.22 -3.97
C MET A 45 -23.93 -0.09 -2.96
N GLU A 46 -24.29 1.08 -3.48
CA GLU A 46 -24.71 2.21 -2.65
C GLU A 46 -25.83 1.77 -1.68
N ASN A 47 -25.76 2.25 -0.44
CA ASN A 47 -26.68 1.92 0.64
C ASN A 47 -26.70 0.43 1.07
N GLU A 48 -25.76 -0.38 0.58
CA GLU A 48 -25.52 -1.73 1.07
C GLU A 48 -24.26 -1.80 1.94
N LYS A 49 -24.25 -2.78 2.82
CA LYS A 49 -23.10 -3.09 3.68
C LYS A 49 -22.69 -4.53 3.50
N LEU A 50 -21.40 -4.75 3.31
CA LEU A 50 -20.77 -6.07 3.38
C LEU A 50 -19.84 -6.12 4.59
N THR A 51 -20.02 -7.15 5.41
CA THR A 51 -19.17 -7.44 6.58
C THR A 51 -18.42 -8.74 6.34
N ILE A 52 -17.10 -8.70 6.43
CA ILE A 52 -16.23 -9.86 6.34
C ILE A 52 -15.67 -10.11 7.74
N TRP A 53 -16.04 -11.24 8.32
CA TRP A 53 -15.71 -11.57 9.71
C TRP A 53 -14.29 -12.14 9.85
N PRO A 54 -13.74 -12.20 11.08
CA PRO A 54 -12.44 -12.81 11.34
C PRO A 54 -12.32 -14.22 10.77
N GLY A 55 -11.13 -14.52 10.22
CA GLY A 55 -10.82 -15.84 9.66
C GLY A 55 -11.37 -16.11 8.26
N CYS A 56 -12.06 -15.15 7.61
CA CYS A 56 -12.38 -15.28 6.19
C CYS A 56 -11.12 -15.25 5.32
N ARG A 57 -11.06 -16.15 4.33
CA ARG A 57 -10.03 -16.19 3.29
C ARG A 57 -10.71 -16.09 1.93
N LEU A 58 -10.52 -14.97 1.24
CA LEU A 58 -11.07 -14.71 -0.09
C LEU A 58 -9.97 -14.87 -1.14
N TYR A 59 -10.23 -15.77 -2.08
CA TYR A 59 -9.33 -16.20 -3.14
C TYR A 59 -9.85 -15.70 -4.49
N PHE A 60 -9.22 -14.68 -5.05
CA PHE A 60 -9.67 -14.01 -6.25
C PHE A 60 -9.13 -14.67 -7.51
N GLU A 61 -10.02 -14.96 -8.45
CA GLU A 61 -9.64 -15.34 -9.81
C GLU A 61 -9.06 -14.14 -10.59
N GLN A 62 -8.45 -14.45 -11.74
CA GLN A 62 -7.90 -13.42 -12.60
C GLN A 62 -8.97 -12.42 -13.03
N PHE A 63 -8.59 -11.14 -13.09
CA PHE A 63 -9.47 -10.02 -13.44
C PHE A 63 -10.65 -9.79 -12.48
N CYS A 64 -10.71 -10.50 -11.35
CA CYS A 64 -11.65 -10.22 -10.27
C CYS A 64 -11.10 -9.18 -9.29
N GLY A 65 -11.98 -8.62 -8.48
CA GLY A 65 -11.63 -7.65 -7.45
C GLY A 65 -12.80 -7.36 -6.51
N LEU A 66 -12.66 -6.28 -5.74
CA LEU A 66 -13.71 -5.82 -4.84
C LEU A 66 -13.96 -4.33 -5.07
N ARG A 67 -15.16 -3.98 -5.49
CA ARG A 67 -15.59 -2.60 -5.72
C ARG A 67 -16.64 -2.20 -4.70
N VAL A 68 -16.35 -1.15 -3.93
CA VAL A 68 -17.22 -0.63 -2.87
C VAL A 68 -17.79 0.71 -3.26
N SER A 69 -19.10 0.78 -3.41
CA SER A 69 -19.91 2.00 -3.50
C SER A 69 -20.79 2.23 -2.27
N GLY A 70 -20.90 1.23 -1.38
CA GLY A 70 -21.61 1.31 -0.10
C GLY A 70 -20.67 1.35 1.11
N GLU A 71 -20.84 0.41 2.03
CA GLU A 71 -20.06 0.26 3.26
C GLU A 71 -19.36 -1.11 3.28
N LEU A 72 -18.06 -1.12 3.55
CA LEU A 72 -17.29 -2.35 3.74
C LEU A 72 -16.69 -2.41 5.15
N SER A 73 -16.85 -3.54 5.82
CA SER A 73 -16.24 -3.80 7.12
C SER A 73 -15.50 -5.13 7.08
N CYS A 74 -14.17 -5.09 7.09
CA CYS A 74 -13.26 -6.24 7.09
C CYS A 74 -12.45 -6.22 8.39
N ILE A 75 -13.04 -6.68 9.49
CA ILE A 75 -12.43 -6.57 10.83
C ILE A 75 -12.04 -7.96 11.32
N GLY A 76 -10.81 -8.36 11.03
CA GLY A 76 -10.16 -9.54 11.61
C GLY A 76 -9.61 -9.27 13.00
N ASN A 77 -8.88 -10.27 13.53
CA ASN A 77 -8.15 -10.13 14.78
C ASN A 77 -6.77 -10.81 14.68
N LEU A 78 -5.96 -10.72 15.73
CA LEU A 78 -4.59 -11.27 15.74
C LEU A 78 -4.55 -12.79 15.52
N SER A 79 -5.51 -13.53 16.08
CA SER A 79 -5.60 -14.99 15.94
C SER A 79 -6.23 -15.43 14.62
N GLU A 80 -7.11 -14.61 14.07
CA GLU A 80 -7.93 -14.90 12.89
C GLU A 80 -7.92 -13.68 11.95
N PRO A 81 -6.78 -13.40 11.30
CA PRO A 81 -6.71 -12.32 10.34
C PRO A 81 -7.56 -12.65 9.10
N ILE A 82 -8.04 -11.62 8.41
CA ILE A 82 -8.70 -11.76 7.12
C ILE A 82 -7.65 -11.82 6.02
N LEU A 83 -7.79 -12.74 5.06
CA LEU A 83 -6.90 -12.87 3.92
C LEU A 83 -7.64 -12.54 2.62
N LEU A 84 -7.12 -11.59 1.85
CA LEU A 84 -7.54 -11.29 0.48
C LEU A 84 -6.36 -11.57 -0.45
N THR A 85 -6.47 -12.58 -1.32
CA THR A 85 -5.33 -13.06 -2.10
C THR A 85 -5.72 -13.76 -3.42
N SER A 86 -4.74 -14.09 -4.24
CA SER A 86 -4.92 -14.83 -5.49
C SER A 86 -5.45 -16.25 -5.25
N ILE A 87 -6.30 -16.76 -6.13
CA ILE A 87 -6.75 -18.17 -6.12
C ILE A 87 -5.58 -19.15 -6.22
N LYS A 88 -4.48 -18.75 -6.86
CA LYS A 88 -3.24 -19.56 -6.95
C LYS A 88 -2.56 -19.77 -5.59
N ALA A 89 -2.94 -19.03 -4.56
CA ALA A 89 -2.46 -19.22 -3.19
C ALA A 89 -3.27 -20.29 -2.41
N MET A 90 -4.37 -20.81 -2.97
CA MET A 90 -5.24 -21.76 -2.27
C MET A 90 -4.57 -23.11 -2.05
N GLU A 91 -3.87 -23.66 -3.05
CA GLU A 91 -3.07 -24.88 -2.91
C GLU A 91 -1.83 -24.83 -3.83
N LYS A 92 -0.74 -25.47 -3.39
CA LYS A 92 0.45 -25.72 -4.23
C LYS A 92 0.09 -26.78 -5.27
N THR A 93 -0.62 -26.40 -6.33
CA THR A 93 -0.74 -27.29 -7.49
C THR A 93 0.67 -27.60 -8.00
N GLU A 94 0.97 -28.89 -8.20
CA GLU A 94 2.26 -29.35 -8.72
C GLU A 94 2.58 -28.76 -10.10
N GLU A 95 1.56 -28.25 -10.80
CA GLU A 95 1.69 -27.42 -11.99
C GLU A 95 1.88 -25.93 -11.63
N HIS A 96 3.11 -25.49 -11.89
CA HIS A 96 3.64 -24.14 -11.85
C HIS A 96 2.65 -23.01 -12.19
N THR A 97 1.98 -22.45 -11.19
CA THR A 97 1.81 -21.01 -11.08
C THR A 97 1.67 -20.64 -9.61
N SER A 98 2.76 -20.16 -9.00
CA SER A 98 2.68 -19.50 -7.69
C SER A 98 1.77 -18.27 -7.79
N ALA A 99 1.19 -17.89 -6.66
CA ALA A 99 0.55 -16.58 -6.55
C ALA A 99 1.61 -15.49 -6.73
N GLU A 100 1.30 -14.49 -7.54
CA GLU A 100 2.21 -13.39 -7.87
C GLU A 100 1.44 -12.06 -7.92
N ALA A 101 2.17 -10.95 -7.80
CA ALA A 101 1.66 -9.64 -8.14
C ALA A 101 0.91 -9.66 -9.50
N PHE A 102 -0.13 -8.82 -9.61
CA PHE A 102 -1.01 -8.73 -10.79
C PHE A 102 -1.97 -9.91 -11.02
N ASP A 103 -2.04 -10.91 -10.14
CA ASP A 103 -2.98 -12.03 -10.32
C ASP A 103 -4.45 -11.61 -10.30
N TRP A 104 -4.81 -10.61 -9.50
CA TRP A 104 -6.16 -10.04 -9.45
C TRP A 104 -6.13 -8.51 -9.35
N ASN A 105 -7.28 -7.85 -9.53
CA ASN A 105 -7.32 -6.40 -9.72
C ASN A 105 -7.02 -5.59 -8.45
N GLY A 106 -7.44 -6.09 -7.29
CA GLY A 106 -7.40 -5.35 -6.04
C GLY A 106 -8.73 -4.83 -5.54
N LEU A 107 -8.65 -3.87 -4.62
CA LEU A 107 -9.81 -3.19 -4.05
C LEU A 107 -9.96 -1.77 -4.61
N GLU A 108 -11.17 -1.41 -5.02
CA GLU A 108 -11.55 -0.05 -5.37
C GLU A 108 -12.67 0.43 -4.43
N ILE A 109 -12.40 1.51 -3.69
CA ILE A 109 -13.40 2.27 -2.94
C ILE A 109 -13.83 3.43 -3.83
N THR A 110 -15.03 3.36 -4.42
CA THR A 110 -15.52 4.33 -5.39
C THR A 110 -15.88 5.66 -4.74
N SER A 111 -16.21 6.68 -5.54
CA SER A 111 -16.61 8.01 -5.05
C SER A 111 -17.87 7.99 -4.18
N GLU A 112 -18.74 7.00 -4.39
CA GLU A 112 -20.04 6.84 -3.73
C GLU A 112 -19.93 6.15 -2.36
N ALA A 113 -18.80 5.50 -2.07
CA ALA A 113 -18.61 4.76 -0.83
C ALA A 113 -18.80 5.65 0.41
N LYS A 114 -19.46 5.12 1.44
CA LYS A 114 -19.61 5.82 2.72
C LYS A 114 -18.45 5.53 3.65
N SER A 115 -18.09 4.25 3.78
CA SER A 115 -16.98 3.83 4.64
C SER A 115 -16.34 2.53 4.16
N ALA A 116 -15.05 2.39 4.45
CA ALA A 116 -14.33 1.14 4.31
C ALA A 116 -13.37 0.95 5.49
N GLU A 117 -13.58 -0.12 6.24
CA GLU A 117 -12.82 -0.43 7.44
C GLU A 117 -12.09 -1.75 7.28
N PHE A 118 -10.81 -1.76 7.63
CA PHE A 118 -9.94 -2.92 7.59
C PHE A 118 -9.18 -3.01 8.90
N ALA A 119 -9.27 -4.15 9.58
CA ALA A 119 -8.48 -4.44 10.77
C ALA A 119 -7.90 -5.84 10.67
N TYR A 120 -6.60 -6.02 10.95
CA TYR A 120 -5.94 -7.33 10.89
C TYR A 120 -6.21 -8.07 9.57
N THR A 121 -6.01 -7.35 8.46
CA THR A 121 -6.27 -7.86 7.10
C THR A 121 -4.97 -7.94 6.33
N ARG A 122 -4.72 -9.07 5.67
CA ARG A 122 -3.65 -9.22 4.69
C ARG A 122 -4.21 -9.13 3.28
N ILE A 123 -3.62 -8.29 2.45
CA ILE A 123 -3.96 -8.08 1.04
C ILE A 123 -2.72 -8.41 0.23
N SER A 124 -2.83 -9.33 -0.74
CA SER A 124 -1.66 -9.84 -1.45
C SER A 124 -1.91 -10.29 -2.88
N HIS A 125 -0.82 -10.37 -3.66
CA HIS A 125 -0.80 -10.93 -5.03
C HIS A 125 -1.77 -10.21 -5.96
N CYS A 126 -1.84 -8.88 -5.88
CA CYS A 126 -2.81 -8.09 -6.64
C CYS A 126 -2.15 -6.97 -7.43
N THR A 127 -2.88 -6.37 -8.36
CA THR A 127 -2.43 -5.21 -9.12
C THR A 127 -2.38 -3.98 -8.22
N PHE A 128 -3.46 -3.70 -7.50
CA PHE A 128 -3.55 -2.59 -6.55
C PHE A 128 -4.04 -3.09 -5.19
N GLY A 129 -3.41 -2.68 -4.10
CA GLY A 129 -3.89 -3.05 -2.76
C GLY A 129 -5.26 -2.42 -2.49
N ILE A 130 -5.30 -1.14 -2.13
CA ILE A 130 -6.54 -0.37 -1.99
C ILE A 130 -6.45 0.94 -2.77
N GLN A 131 -7.38 1.15 -3.69
CA GLN A 131 -7.57 2.42 -4.40
C GLN A 131 -8.79 3.14 -3.85
N VAL A 132 -8.58 4.27 -3.18
CA VAL A 132 -9.66 5.11 -2.68
C VAL A 132 -9.90 6.27 -3.64
N LYS A 133 -11.00 6.23 -4.41
CA LYS A 133 -11.40 7.31 -5.31
C LYS A 133 -12.19 8.41 -4.60
N SER A 134 -12.80 8.09 -3.46
CA SER A 134 -13.59 9.06 -2.70
C SER A 134 -12.76 10.04 -1.87
N LYS A 135 -13.21 11.29 -1.86
CA LYS A 135 -12.74 12.34 -0.94
C LYS A 135 -13.43 12.28 0.42
N ASN A 136 -14.66 11.76 0.45
CA ASN A 136 -15.58 11.92 1.56
C ASN A 136 -15.81 10.63 2.35
N SER A 137 -15.39 9.47 1.84
CA SER A 137 -15.51 8.22 2.58
C SER A 137 -14.64 8.22 3.83
N ILE A 138 -15.17 7.62 4.89
CA ILE A 138 -14.40 7.28 6.09
C ILE A 138 -13.58 6.04 5.76
N ILE A 139 -12.26 6.14 5.82
CA ILE A 139 -11.37 4.99 5.60
C ILE A 139 -10.59 4.74 6.87
N ASN A 140 -10.67 3.53 7.40
CA ASN A 140 -9.91 3.12 8.57
C ASN A 140 -9.14 1.85 8.27
N LEU A 141 -7.80 1.94 8.25
CA LEU A 141 -6.91 0.80 8.15
C LEU A 141 -6.20 0.66 9.49
N SER A 142 -6.30 -0.52 10.09
CA SER A 142 -5.61 -0.86 11.34
C SER A 142 -4.92 -2.20 11.20
N ASN A 143 -3.60 -2.24 11.34
CA ASN A 143 -2.84 -3.48 11.24
C ASN A 143 -3.10 -4.23 9.91
N VAL A 144 -3.12 -3.48 8.79
CA VAL A 144 -3.28 -4.04 7.45
C VAL A 144 -1.92 -4.33 6.87
N ILE A 145 -1.72 -5.52 6.32
CA ILE A 145 -0.47 -5.94 5.69
C ILE A 145 -0.67 -6.04 4.19
N PHE A 146 0.15 -5.33 3.44
CA PHE A 146 0.24 -5.44 1.99
C PHE A 146 1.47 -6.26 1.62
N ASP A 147 1.31 -7.24 0.75
CA ASP A 147 2.40 -8.12 0.35
C ASP A 147 2.29 -8.44 -1.15
N ASP A 148 3.42 -8.46 -1.85
CA ASP A 148 3.47 -8.74 -3.30
C ASP A 148 2.41 -8.00 -4.15
N ILE A 149 2.46 -6.66 -4.11
CA ILE A 149 1.54 -5.78 -4.84
C ILE A 149 2.23 -5.24 -6.10
N GLY A 150 1.56 -5.36 -7.25
CA GLY A 150 2.15 -5.04 -8.56
C GLY A 150 2.36 -3.56 -8.83
N TYR A 151 1.37 -2.72 -8.55
CA TYR A 151 1.43 -1.28 -8.84
C TYR A 151 1.52 -0.42 -7.57
N SER A 152 0.54 -0.50 -6.68
CA SER A 152 0.53 0.31 -5.45
C SER A 152 -0.29 -0.36 -4.35
N SER A 153 0.30 -0.44 -3.15
CA SER A 153 -0.38 -0.93 -1.95
C SER A 153 -1.56 -0.05 -1.55
N LEU A 154 -1.40 1.27 -1.58
CA LEU A 154 -2.44 2.20 -1.17
C LEU A 154 -2.38 3.48 -1.99
N CYS A 155 -3.51 3.86 -2.58
CA CYS A 155 -3.68 5.11 -3.30
C CYS A 155 -4.93 5.83 -2.81
N ARG A 156 -4.83 7.14 -2.61
CA ARG A 156 -5.99 8.02 -2.42
C ARG A 156 -6.04 9.00 -3.57
N GLU A 157 -7.11 8.94 -4.34
CA GLU A 157 -7.32 9.67 -5.58
C GLU A 157 -6.22 9.37 -6.60
N THR A 158 -5.26 10.28 -6.74
CA THR A 158 -4.07 10.16 -7.58
C THR A 158 -2.78 10.08 -6.77
N LYS A 159 -2.87 10.20 -5.44
CA LYS A 159 -1.73 10.21 -4.54
C LYS A 159 -1.43 8.79 -4.05
N LEU A 160 -0.30 8.28 -4.49
CA LEU A 160 0.29 7.05 -3.95
C LEU A 160 0.76 7.30 -2.52
N ILE A 161 0.46 6.36 -1.64
CA ILE A 161 0.93 6.35 -0.26
C ILE A 161 1.96 5.24 -0.14
N ASP A 162 3.15 5.63 0.30
CA ASP A 162 4.24 4.68 0.49
C ASP A 162 3.93 3.79 1.69
N VAL A 163 3.73 2.50 1.41
CA VAL A 163 3.47 1.46 2.41
C VAL A 163 4.51 0.37 2.20
N LYS A 164 5.30 0.10 3.25
CA LYS A 164 6.32 -0.93 3.20
C LYS A 164 5.68 -2.32 3.10
N PRO A 165 6.18 -3.20 2.21
CA PRO A 165 5.64 -4.54 2.07
C PRO A 165 5.88 -5.35 3.35
N ASN A 166 4.93 -6.23 3.65
CA ASN A 166 4.94 -7.17 4.77
C ASN A 166 5.13 -6.52 6.17
N ILE A 167 4.76 -5.25 6.32
CA ILE A 167 4.77 -4.53 7.61
C ILE A 167 3.34 -4.06 7.91
N PRO A 168 2.83 -4.25 9.14
CA PRO A 168 1.55 -3.68 9.57
C PRO A 168 1.45 -2.18 9.33
N PHE A 169 0.43 -1.78 8.59
CA PHE A 169 0.13 -0.40 8.26
C PHE A 169 -1.19 0.03 8.89
N SER A 170 -1.24 1.26 9.40
CA SER A 170 -2.46 1.85 9.96
C SER A 170 -2.61 3.31 9.56
N ILE A 171 -3.82 3.70 9.18
CA ILE A 171 -4.18 5.08 8.86
C ILE A 171 -5.69 5.28 9.02
N THR A 172 -6.09 6.49 9.40
CA THR A 172 -7.50 6.90 9.39
C THR A 172 -7.67 8.15 8.54
N TRP A 173 -8.64 8.11 7.63
CA TRP A 173 -9.10 9.25 6.87
C TRP A 173 -10.54 9.58 7.22
N LYS A 174 -10.75 10.84 7.61
CA LYS A 174 -12.06 11.40 7.84
C LYS A 174 -12.56 12.12 6.58
N PRO A 175 -13.87 12.38 6.48
CA PRO A 175 -14.44 13.18 5.40
C PRO A 175 -13.88 14.60 5.44
N TYR A 176 -13.69 15.22 4.27
CA TYR A 176 -13.10 16.55 4.13
C TYR A 176 -13.77 17.64 5.00
N ASN A 177 -15.07 17.49 5.32
CA ASN A 177 -15.84 18.46 6.12
C ASN A 177 -15.84 18.19 7.64
N SER A 178 -15.13 17.19 8.16
CA SER A 178 -15.16 16.89 9.60
C SER A 178 -14.39 17.90 10.49
N ASP A 179 -13.64 18.83 9.89
CA ASP A 179 -12.81 19.81 10.60
C ASP A 179 -13.42 21.23 10.62
N LEU A 180 -14.66 21.42 10.13
CA LEU A 180 -15.33 22.75 10.09
C LEU A 180 -16.16 23.08 11.34
N SER A 181 -15.96 22.39 12.45
CA SER A 181 -16.64 22.68 13.72
C SER A 181 -15.67 23.08 14.83
N ASP A 182 -14.88 24.13 14.64
CA ASP A 182 -14.64 25.11 15.72
C ASP A 182 -14.07 26.42 15.16
N HIS A 183 -14.38 27.53 15.83
CA HIS A 183 -14.00 28.91 15.53
C HIS A 183 -14.94 29.69 14.60
N ARG A 184 -16.18 29.86 15.07
CA ARG A 184 -16.80 31.19 15.04
C ARG A 184 -16.02 32.10 15.99
N PHE A 185 -15.20 33.00 15.45
CA PHE A 185 -14.89 34.26 16.11
C PHE A 185 -15.04 35.39 15.10
N GLU A 186 -16.13 36.15 15.27
CA GLU A 186 -16.16 37.55 14.88
C GLU A 186 -15.05 38.30 15.65
N GLY A 187 -14.33 39.19 14.96
CA GLY A 187 -13.56 40.22 15.65
C GLY A 187 -12.20 40.56 15.04
N LYS A 188 -12.24 41.56 14.15
CA LYS A 188 -11.26 42.63 13.92
C LYS A 188 -9.81 42.26 13.56
N GLU A 189 -9.49 42.71 12.35
CA GLU A 189 -8.18 43.06 11.82
C GLU A 189 -7.32 43.80 12.87
N HIS A 190 -6.16 43.22 13.20
CA HIS A 190 -5.01 44.00 13.66
C HIS A 190 -3.73 43.33 13.18
N ASP A 191 -2.95 44.13 12.45
CA ASP A 191 -1.69 43.76 11.81
C ASP A 191 -0.62 43.43 12.87
N GLY A 192 0.00 42.25 12.76
CA GLY A 192 1.01 41.76 13.71
C GLY A 192 1.44 40.31 13.46
N ILE A 193 2.64 40.11 12.92
CA ILE A 193 3.19 38.77 12.60
C ILE A 193 3.52 37.99 13.89
N SER A 194 2.71 36.97 14.19
CA SER A 194 2.88 36.07 15.35
C SER A 194 4.19 35.24 15.33
N PRO A 195 4.83 35.01 16.49
CA PRO A 195 6.10 34.25 16.65
C PRO A 195 6.05 32.80 16.14
N GLU A 196 4.86 32.21 15.98
CA GLU A 196 4.72 30.84 15.43
C GLU A 196 5.10 30.76 13.94
N LYS A 197 4.84 31.83 13.16
CA LYS A 197 5.25 31.91 11.75
C LYS A 197 6.76 32.03 11.59
N ARG A 198 7.48 32.60 12.58
CA ARG A 198 8.95 32.67 12.58
C ARG A 198 9.61 31.29 12.77
N ARG A 199 9.03 30.42 13.62
CA ARG A 199 9.57 29.06 13.88
C ARG A 199 9.46 28.14 12.66
N LYS A 200 8.35 28.19 11.92
CA LYS A 200 8.13 27.36 10.72
C LYS A 200 9.07 27.75 9.56
N LYS A 201 9.41 29.04 9.40
CA LYS A 201 10.38 29.51 8.40
C LYS A 201 11.82 29.09 8.71
N ALA A 202 12.22 29.09 9.98
CA ALA A 202 13.56 28.66 10.39
C ALA A 202 13.80 27.15 10.13
N VAL A 203 12.81 26.29 10.42
CA VAL A 203 12.88 24.84 10.19
C VAL A 203 12.90 24.48 8.71
N PHE A 204 12.17 25.21 7.88
CA PHE A 204 12.19 25.02 6.42
C PHE A 204 13.56 25.37 5.82
N ARG A 205 14.19 26.45 6.29
CA ARG A 205 15.52 26.90 5.85
C ARG A 205 16.63 25.90 6.20
N THR A 206 16.63 25.35 7.42
CA THR A 206 17.62 24.35 7.83
C THR A 206 17.44 23.02 7.12
N GLY A 207 16.20 22.63 6.79
CA GLY A 207 15.90 21.41 6.02
C GLY A 207 16.44 21.43 4.60
N CYS A 208 16.21 22.51 3.83
CA CYS A 208 16.70 22.60 2.45
C CYS A 208 18.25 22.66 2.36
N GLY A 209 18.90 23.31 3.33
CA GLY A 209 20.36 23.33 3.41
C GLY A 209 20.97 21.95 3.62
N ALA A 210 20.36 21.11 4.48
CA ALA A 210 20.81 19.74 4.71
C ALA A 210 20.67 18.87 3.45
N VAL A 211 19.56 19.00 2.70
CA VAL A 211 19.35 18.28 1.44
C VAL A 211 20.40 18.67 0.39
N GLY A 212 20.72 19.97 0.28
CA GLY A 212 21.79 20.46 -0.60
C GLY A 212 23.16 19.88 -0.24
N LEU A 213 23.52 19.84 1.04
CA LEU A 213 24.78 19.24 1.50
C LEU A 213 24.86 17.74 1.20
N CYS A 214 23.78 16.98 1.42
CA CYS A 214 23.72 15.57 1.07
C CYS A 214 23.88 15.34 -0.45
N GLY A 215 23.22 16.15 -1.28
CA GLY A 215 23.38 16.12 -2.74
C GLY A 215 24.82 16.41 -3.19
N GLY A 216 25.46 17.42 -2.58
CA GLY A 216 26.86 17.75 -2.84
C GLY A 216 27.83 16.64 -2.44
N LEU A 217 27.62 16.01 -1.28
CA LEU A 217 28.45 14.88 -0.84
C LEU A 217 28.31 13.67 -1.78
N LEU A 218 27.08 13.34 -2.20
CA LEU A 218 26.82 12.28 -3.18
C LEU A 218 27.49 12.57 -4.53
N LEU A 219 27.50 13.82 -4.99
CA LEU A 219 28.20 14.23 -6.20
C LEU A 219 29.71 14.04 -6.12
N VAL A 220 30.32 14.40 -4.99
CA VAL A 220 31.77 14.23 -4.79
C VAL A 220 32.13 12.74 -4.76
N ILE A 221 31.42 11.92 -3.99
CA ILE A 221 31.67 10.48 -3.88
C ILE A 221 31.47 9.79 -5.24
N SER A 222 30.37 10.12 -5.95
CA SER A 222 30.11 9.56 -7.28
C SER A 222 31.14 10.00 -8.31
N SER A 223 31.64 11.23 -8.27
CA SER A 223 32.69 11.71 -9.19
C SER A 223 34.02 10.96 -8.97
N VAL A 224 34.39 10.69 -7.71
CA VAL A 224 35.55 9.84 -7.38
C VAL A 224 35.35 8.40 -7.89
N MET A 225 34.15 7.84 -7.72
CA MET A 225 33.85 6.49 -8.23
C MET A 225 33.86 6.42 -9.75
N VAL A 226 33.28 7.40 -10.46
CA VAL A 226 33.31 7.47 -11.92
C VAL A 226 34.75 7.49 -12.42
N ASN A 227 35.62 8.34 -11.85
CA ASN A 227 37.03 8.41 -12.24
C ASN A 227 37.73 7.06 -12.04
N ARG A 228 37.59 6.44 -10.86
CA ARG A 228 38.17 5.12 -10.58
C ARG A 228 37.66 4.02 -11.52
N THR A 229 36.35 4.00 -11.82
CA THR A 229 35.77 3.01 -12.73
C THR A 229 36.18 3.23 -14.19
N THR A 230 36.44 4.49 -14.57
CA THR A 230 36.93 4.84 -15.91
C THR A 230 38.37 4.36 -16.09
N ASP A 231 39.22 4.53 -15.08
CA ASP A 231 40.60 4.02 -15.11
C ASP A 231 40.63 2.48 -15.19
N LEU A 232 39.77 1.80 -14.42
CA LEU A 232 39.62 0.33 -14.47
C LEU A 232 39.07 -0.14 -15.81
N TYR A 233 38.10 0.57 -16.40
CA TYR A 233 37.55 0.27 -17.72
C TYR A 233 38.62 0.43 -18.81
N ASN A 234 39.40 1.51 -18.77
CA ASN A 234 40.45 1.79 -19.75
C ASN A 234 41.67 0.86 -19.61
N ALA A 235 41.92 0.31 -18.42
CA ALA A 235 43.00 -0.65 -18.17
C ALA A 235 42.66 -2.08 -18.64
N GLN A 236 41.39 -2.40 -18.88
CA GLN A 236 40.94 -3.74 -19.22
C GLN A 236 41.10 -4.03 -20.73
N ARG A 237 41.92 -5.04 -21.09
CA ARG A 237 42.16 -5.46 -22.49
C ARG A 237 41.35 -6.68 -22.95
N ASP A 238 40.64 -7.34 -22.04
CA ASP A 238 39.82 -8.55 -22.30
C ASP A 238 38.33 -8.19 -22.43
N PRO A 239 37.64 -8.60 -23.53
CA PRO A 239 36.21 -8.37 -23.74
C PRO A 239 35.31 -8.87 -22.59
N SER A 240 35.70 -9.96 -21.93
CA SER A 240 34.92 -10.65 -20.89
C SER A 240 34.82 -9.83 -19.59
N GLY A 241 35.90 -9.13 -19.23
CA GLY A 241 35.95 -8.24 -18.06
C GLY A 241 35.37 -6.85 -18.31
N ALA A 242 35.24 -6.45 -19.58
CA ALA A 242 34.73 -5.12 -19.95
C ALA A 242 33.25 -4.93 -19.58
N ASP A 243 32.44 -5.99 -19.63
CA ASP A 243 31.01 -5.92 -19.29
C ASP A 243 30.74 -5.71 -17.79
N TYR A 244 31.58 -6.27 -16.92
CA TYR A 244 31.50 -6.01 -15.49
C TYR A 244 31.87 -4.55 -15.17
N CYS A 245 32.95 -4.04 -15.75
CA CYS A 245 33.37 -2.64 -15.62
C CYS A 245 32.33 -1.67 -16.21
N ARG A 246 31.68 -2.03 -17.33
CA ARG A 246 30.59 -1.25 -17.95
C ARG A 246 29.38 -1.11 -17.01
N LYS A 247 28.97 -2.20 -16.35
CA LYS A 247 27.86 -2.17 -15.37
C LYS A 247 28.19 -1.28 -14.17
N LEU A 248 29.42 -1.34 -13.66
CA LEU A 248 29.90 -0.49 -12.57
C LEU A 248 29.94 0.99 -12.97
N PHE A 249 30.44 1.30 -14.15
CA PHE A 249 30.47 2.66 -14.69
C PHE A 249 29.06 3.25 -14.83
N TYR A 250 28.10 2.48 -15.35
CA TYR A 250 26.71 2.92 -15.48
C TYR A 250 26.08 3.23 -14.11
N LYS A 251 26.28 2.36 -13.11
CA LYS A 251 25.81 2.60 -11.73
C LYS A 251 26.41 3.88 -11.14
N SER A 252 27.71 4.11 -11.33
CA SER A 252 28.40 5.32 -10.86
C SER A 252 27.87 6.59 -11.53
N ARG A 253 27.57 6.55 -12.84
CA ARG A 253 27.00 7.68 -13.60
C ARG A 253 25.57 7.99 -13.19
N VAL A 254 24.74 6.98 -12.96
CA VAL A 254 23.38 7.16 -12.42
C VAL A 254 23.44 7.86 -11.07
N LEU A 255 24.33 7.42 -10.17
CA LEU A 255 24.50 8.06 -8.86
C LEU A 255 24.98 9.52 -8.97
N GLN A 256 25.83 9.84 -9.95
CA GLN A 256 26.28 11.21 -10.23
C GLN A 256 25.12 12.11 -10.66
N TYR A 257 24.25 11.64 -11.56
CA TYR A 257 23.07 12.39 -11.98
C TYR A 257 22.07 12.58 -10.83
N THR A 258 21.84 11.54 -10.02
CA THR A 258 20.98 11.63 -8.83
C THR A 258 21.52 12.64 -7.82
N GLY A 259 22.83 12.59 -7.51
CA GLY A 259 23.46 13.58 -6.64
C GLY A 259 23.29 15.02 -7.17
N GLY A 260 23.43 15.21 -8.49
CA GLY A 260 23.24 16.49 -9.16
C GLY A 260 21.83 17.06 -9.01
N ALA A 261 20.81 16.21 -9.22
CA ALA A 261 19.42 16.61 -9.06
C ALA A 261 19.07 16.94 -7.59
N VAL A 262 19.60 16.17 -6.63
CA VAL A 262 19.40 16.43 -5.19
C VAL A 262 20.08 17.73 -4.76
N LEU A 263 21.28 18.03 -5.27
CA LEU A 263 21.95 19.31 -5.02
C LEU A 263 21.14 20.48 -5.58
N ALA A 264 20.68 20.38 -6.83
CA ALA A 264 19.89 21.44 -7.48
C ALA A 264 18.59 21.72 -6.72
N THR A 265 17.85 20.69 -6.32
CA THR A 265 16.62 20.83 -5.52
C THR A 265 16.89 21.44 -4.15
N GLY A 266 17.99 21.07 -3.49
CA GLY A 266 18.43 21.70 -2.24
C GLY A 266 18.75 23.20 -2.39
N ILE A 267 19.50 23.58 -3.45
CA ILE A 267 19.85 24.98 -3.75
C ILE A 267 18.61 25.80 -4.10
N THR A 268 17.72 25.28 -4.96
CA THR A 268 16.48 25.98 -5.33
C THR A 268 15.55 26.14 -4.12
N GLY A 269 15.38 25.09 -3.31
CA GLY A 269 14.60 25.15 -2.07
C GLY A 269 15.17 26.18 -1.08
N ALA A 270 16.49 26.23 -0.92
CA ALA A 270 17.15 27.24 -0.11
C ALA A 270 16.94 28.65 -0.69
N GLY A 271 17.08 28.86 -2.00
CA GLY A 271 16.87 30.16 -2.65
C GLY A 271 15.45 30.70 -2.48
N ILE A 272 14.43 29.85 -2.71
CA ILE A 272 13.02 30.21 -2.49
C ILE A 272 12.77 30.57 -1.02
N SER A 273 13.42 29.86 -0.08
CA SER A 273 13.27 30.13 1.36
C SER A 273 13.80 31.49 1.83
N PHE A 274 14.63 32.17 1.03
CA PHE A 274 15.10 33.54 1.30
C PHE A 274 14.21 34.62 0.69
N LEU A 275 13.40 34.27 -0.33
CA LEU A 275 12.47 35.19 -1.00
C LEU A 275 11.12 35.33 -0.26
N PHE A 276 10.78 34.38 0.61
CA PHE A 276 9.52 34.35 1.39
C PHE A 276 9.78 34.19 2.90
#